data_AF-A0A2V8GK87-F1
#
_entry.id   AF-A0A2V8GK87-F1
#
_cell.length_a   1.000
_cell.length_b   1.000
_cell.length_c   1.000
_cell.angle_alpha   90.00
_cell.angle_beta   90.00
_cell.angle_gamma   90.00
#
_symmetry.space_group_name_H-M   'P 1'
#
loop_
_entity.id
_entity.type
_entity.pdbx_description
1 polymer ?
#
loop_
_entity_poly.entity_id
_entity_poly.type
_entity_poly.pdbx_seq_one_letter_code
_entity_poly.pdbx_strand_id
1 'polypeptide(L)'
;MRRRSFGAIAGAATVLVLTVLAAAQNTQQNNAPRSPWRYYPADRAVGDGGPAPKRDLTGTWAGPASGADAPRSRVNPQNPPAPPLTPLGEQLFGRNKSLSKYSPAGTNDPHVRYCDPDGFPKNMANQIRGMTITTSPNRTFILLQYMDLWREVWTDGRSLPTNVGGRGRDTLDPKYNGYSVGHWEDDYTFVVDTTGLAPNTWATSSGYPHSVEAHVQERFHRDSRNDLTLTITMNDPKLYTKPFYIGDVHFRWIPNQQLDDYKVTLANQLRQRFEHEWCRMYSPRAPHVMRRGGFMASRTSWFTVICLMCCTTLLVQAQERQGRQGREGGRGGGGGRGGAPAQEAAQPPATDKVTPDIPGVVKAGTKIEIVAFGLRGSDAGVGMPDGSVLVVGNGGVIKFGPDGTMTTVVENSEQAAGLTVDSKGRVMAAQYTKKVSVIYPRGSEEVLTSSFDGKPYIRPNDLIVDKKGGVYFTDCYQIGAKRSPDDLPQAVYYITPNKKTIRVADDINRPNGITLSPDEKTLYVNDWDSPNLVSYSVQADGTLKNRKNFGKFDLKQETDHGLVSGADGLCIDGAGHTFSTTPAGVQVFNA
;
A
#
# COMPACT_ATOMS: atom_id res chain seq x y z
N MET A 1 -73.11 58.57 -15.95
CA MET A 1 -73.43 57.20 -16.39
C MET A 1 -72.15 56.38 -16.30
N ARG A 2 -71.95 55.57 -15.25
CA ARG A 2 -72.22 54.12 -15.16
C ARG A 2 -71.36 53.23 -16.09
N ARG A 3 -70.50 52.45 -15.39
CA ARG A 3 -69.84 51.15 -15.72
C ARG A 3 -68.57 51.24 -16.57
N ARG A 4 -67.38 50.98 -16.02
CA ARG A 4 -66.79 49.70 -15.52
C ARG A 4 -66.44 48.70 -16.64
N SER A 5 -65.14 48.71 -16.96
CA SER A 5 -64.22 47.57 -16.97
C SER A 5 -64.15 46.60 -18.16
N PHE A 6 -62.89 46.26 -18.47
CA PHE A 6 -62.33 45.15 -19.28
C PHE A 6 -62.47 45.30 -20.80
N GLY A 7 -61.45 45.09 -21.62
CA GLY A 7 -60.10 44.55 -21.44
C GLY A 7 -59.57 44.21 -22.84
N ALA A 8 -58.29 44.47 -23.08
CA ALA A 8 -57.63 44.49 -24.39
C ALA A 8 -57.69 43.17 -25.18
N ILE A 9 -57.84 43.28 -26.51
CA ILE A 9 -57.59 42.21 -27.49
C ILE A 9 -56.59 42.74 -28.53
N ALA A 10 -55.56 41.93 -28.78
CA ALA A 10 -54.69 41.86 -29.95
C ALA A 10 -53.72 43.02 -30.24
N GLY A 11 -52.44 42.78 -29.94
CA GLY A 11 -51.32 43.47 -30.57
C GLY A 11 -50.01 42.70 -30.32
N ALA A 12 -49.30 42.38 -31.41
CA ALA A 12 -47.98 41.75 -31.48
C ALA A 12 -47.91 40.20 -31.49
N ALA A 13 -48.35 39.60 -32.60
CA ALA A 13 -47.95 38.25 -33.03
C ALA A 13 -46.67 38.31 -33.88
N THR A 14 -45.57 38.79 -33.31
CA THR A 14 -44.22 38.60 -33.84
C THR A 14 -43.25 38.69 -32.66
N VAL A 15 -42.52 37.59 -32.40
CA VAL A 15 -41.54 37.42 -31.30
C VAL A 15 -42.13 37.11 -29.91
N LEU A 16 -42.95 36.06 -29.80
CA LEU A 16 -43.29 35.41 -28.52
C LEU A 16 -43.57 33.90 -28.71
N VAL A 17 -42.55 33.19 -29.21
CA VAL A 17 -42.40 31.72 -29.01
C VAL A 17 -41.16 31.43 -28.13
N LEU A 18 -40.57 32.47 -27.53
CA LEU A 18 -39.56 32.36 -26.50
C LEU A 18 -40.12 32.97 -25.22
N THR A 19 -40.27 32.14 -24.18
CA THR A 19 -40.78 32.44 -22.82
C THR A 19 -42.30 32.63 -22.77
N VAL A 20 -43.15 31.78 -22.18
CA VAL A 20 -43.04 31.02 -20.93
C VAL A 20 -43.87 29.73 -21.04
N LEU A 21 -43.20 28.59 -21.20
CA LEU A 21 -43.53 27.39 -20.41
C LEU A 21 -42.25 27.03 -19.67
N ALA A 22 -41.96 27.86 -18.67
CA ALA A 22 -41.15 27.52 -17.51
C ALA A 22 -41.92 26.48 -16.67
N ALA A 23 -42.17 25.33 -17.28
CA ALA A 23 -42.55 24.07 -16.65
C ALA A 23 -41.63 22.97 -17.21
N ALA A 24 -40.34 23.28 -17.26
CA ALA A 24 -39.24 22.31 -17.37
C ALA A 24 -37.94 22.93 -16.85
N GLN A 25 -38.01 23.83 -15.86
CA GLN A 25 -36.86 24.14 -15.02
C GLN A 25 -36.70 23.02 -13.99
N ASN A 26 -36.35 21.84 -14.48
CA ASN A 26 -35.70 20.79 -13.72
C ASN A 26 -34.56 20.16 -14.55
N THR A 27 -33.88 21.01 -15.34
CA THR A 27 -32.73 20.65 -16.17
C THR A 27 -31.40 21.20 -15.62
N GLN A 28 -31.38 21.66 -14.37
CA GLN A 28 -30.15 21.93 -13.62
C GLN A 28 -30.01 20.96 -12.44
N GLN A 29 -29.73 19.69 -12.75
CA GLN A 29 -28.88 18.80 -11.94
C GLN A 29 -28.75 17.46 -12.64
N ASN A 30 -27.92 17.40 -13.69
CA ASN A 30 -27.29 16.14 -14.13
C ASN A 30 -26.03 16.38 -14.98
N ASN A 31 -25.36 17.52 -14.83
CA ASN A 31 -24.00 17.72 -15.31
C ASN A 31 -22.99 17.38 -14.22
N ALA A 32 -23.17 16.22 -13.57
CA ALA A 32 -21.99 15.50 -13.09
C ALA A 32 -21.19 15.07 -14.33
N PRO A 33 -19.84 15.07 -14.29
CA PRO A 33 -19.05 14.65 -15.44
C PRO A 33 -19.53 13.27 -15.89
N ARG A 34 -19.92 13.17 -17.17
CA ARG A 34 -20.19 11.88 -17.82
C ARG A 34 -19.02 10.97 -17.46
N SER A 35 -19.34 9.83 -16.88
CA SER A 35 -18.44 8.70 -16.66
C SER A 35 -17.44 8.62 -17.83
N PRO A 36 -16.11 8.50 -17.60
CA PRO A 36 -15.09 8.47 -18.67
C PRO A 36 -15.18 7.25 -19.60
N TRP A 37 -16.26 6.48 -19.53
CA TRP A 37 -16.47 5.21 -20.21
C TRP A 37 -17.22 5.44 -21.52
N ARG A 38 -16.54 5.32 -22.67
CA ARG A 38 -17.22 5.17 -23.96
C ARG A 38 -17.53 3.69 -24.18
N TYR A 39 -18.67 3.27 -23.66
CA TYR A 39 -19.31 2.04 -24.10
C TYR A 39 -19.99 2.32 -25.45
N TYR A 40 -19.67 1.55 -26.51
CA TYR A 40 -20.36 1.66 -27.81
C TYR A 40 -21.67 0.85 -27.76
N PRO A 41 -22.85 1.50 -27.70
CA PRO A 41 -24.12 0.78 -27.54
C PRO A 41 -24.49 -0.07 -28.76
N ALA A 42 -23.86 0.18 -29.91
CA ALA A 42 -24.13 -0.46 -31.19
C ALA A 42 -23.65 -1.92 -31.28
N ASP A 43 -22.76 -2.35 -30.36
CA ASP A 43 -22.14 -3.69 -30.43
C ASP A 43 -22.77 -4.72 -29.49
N ARG A 44 -23.90 -4.39 -28.82
CA ARG A 44 -24.55 -5.32 -27.88
C ARG A 44 -25.03 -6.59 -28.60
N ALA A 45 -24.56 -7.75 -28.15
CA ALA A 45 -25.21 -9.00 -28.54
C ALA A 45 -26.62 -9.06 -27.94
N VAL A 46 -27.62 -9.29 -28.79
CA VAL A 46 -29.04 -9.39 -28.41
C VAL A 46 -29.42 -10.86 -28.24
N GLY A 47 -30.13 -11.18 -27.16
CA GLY A 47 -30.52 -12.56 -26.86
C GLY A 47 -29.33 -13.50 -26.60
N ASP A 48 -29.61 -14.81 -26.58
CA ASP A 48 -28.63 -15.88 -26.32
C ASP A 48 -27.78 -16.26 -27.56
N GLY A 49 -28.18 -15.82 -28.76
CA GLY A 49 -27.48 -16.10 -30.01
C GLY A 49 -27.52 -17.57 -30.45
N GLY A 50 -28.37 -18.39 -29.83
CA GLY A 50 -28.47 -19.83 -30.09
C GLY A 50 -27.35 -20.67 -29.43
N PRO A 51 -27.14 -21.91 -29.90
CA PRO A 51 -26.21 -22.84 -29.28
C PRO A 51 -24.77 -22.33 -29.24
N ALA A 52 -24.09 -22.57 -28.13
CA ALA A 52 -22.68 -22.27 -27.97
C ALA A 52 -21.82 -23.07 -28.99
N PRO A 53 -20.76 -22.47 -29.53
CA PRO A 53 -19.71 -23.21 -30.22
C PRO A 53 -19.07 -24.23 -29.27
N LYS A 54 -18.79 -25.44 -29.78
CA LYS A 54 -18.16 -26.50 -28.98
C LYS A 54 -16.70 -26.17 -28.74
N ARG A 55 -16.28 -26.26 -27.48
CA ARG A 55 -14.89 -26.13 -27.02
C ARG A 55 -14.22 -24.83 -27.49
N ASP A 56 -14.98 -23.73 -27.48
CA ASP A 56 -14.49 -22.42 -27.88
C ASP A 56 -14.98 -21.30 -26.94
N LEU A 57 -14.02 -20.61 -26.34
CA LEU A 57 -14.23 -19.43 -25.50
C LEU A 57 -13.84 -18.13 -26.22
N THR A 58 -13.34 -18.21 -27.44
CA THR A 58 -12.70 -17.10 -28.14
C THR A 58 -13.69 -15.97 -28.36
N GLY A 59 -13.28 -14.76 -27.99
CA GLY A 59 -14.09 -13.56 -28.16
C GLY A 59 -13.87 -12.52 -27.07
N THR A 60 -14.59 -11.40 -27.20
CA THR A 60 -14.62 -10.35 -26.19
C THR A 60 -15.92 -10.45 -25.40
N TRP A 61 -15.78 -10.42 -24.08
CA TRP A 61 -16.80 -10.75 -23.10
C TRP A 61 -17.00 -9.56 -22.17
N ALA A 62 -18.15 -8.92 -22.24
CA ALA A 62 -18.54 -7.85 -21.34
C ALA A 62 -19.01 -8.42 -20.00
N GLY A 63 -18.40 -7.95 -18.91
CA GLY A 63 -18.71 -8.37 -17.55
C GLY A 63 -19.78 -7.51 -16.87
N PRO A 64 -20.09 -7.77 -15.58
CA PRO A 64 -21.18 -7.10 -14.86
C PRO A 64 -21.04 -5.58 -14.73
N ALA A 65 -19.81 -5.04 -14.82
CA ALA A 65 -19.55 -3.60 -14.71
C ALA A 65 -19.62 -2.84 -16.05
N SER A 66 -19.96 -3.52 -17.15
CA SER A 66 -19.94 -2.98 -18.53
C SER A 66 -21.17 -2.15 -18.92
N GLY A 67 -22.32 -2.41 -18.30
CA GLY A 67 -23.61 -1.91 -18.80
C GLY A 67 -24.16 -2.65 -20.02
N ALA A 68 -23.58 -3.80 -20.40
CA ALA A 68 -24.00 -4.67 -21.50
C ALA A 68 -25.16 -5.63 -21.15
N ASP A 69 -25.93 -5.33 -20.10
CA ASP A 69 -27.03 -6.16 -19.60
C ASP A 69 -26.61 -7.60 -19.24
N ALA A 70 -25.34 -7.82 -18.88
CA ALA A 70 -24.87 -9.07 -18.31
C ALA A 70 -25.66 -9.38 -17.01
N PRO A 71 -26.15 -10.61 -16.81
CA PRO A 71 -26.88 -10.98 -15.60
C PRO A 71 -26.08 -10.68 -14.33
N ARG A 72 -26.79 -10.33 -13.26
CA ARG A 72 -26.16 -10.18 -11.94
C ARG A 72 -25.77 -11.55 -11.41
N SER A 73 -24.62 -11.60 -10.76
CA SER A 73 -24.18 -12.79 -10.03
C SER A 73 -25.21 -13.23 -9.00
N ARG A 74 -25.42 -14.55 -8.90
CA ARG A 74 -26.19 -15.17 -7.82
C ARG A 74 -25.45 -15.03 -6.50
N VAL A 75 -24.15 -15.28 -6.51
CA VAL A 75 -23.24 -14.99 -5.38
C VAL A 75 -22.18 -14.02 -5.85
N ASN A 76 -22.12 -12.85 -5.20
CA ASN A 76 -21.17 -11.79 -5.56
C ASN A 76 -19.73 -12.20 -5.15
N PRO A 77 -18.81 -12.42 -6.11
CA PRO A 77 -17.46 -12.86 -5.80
C PRO A 77 -16.55 -11.75 -5.21
N GLN A 78 -16.97 -10.48 -5.27
CA GLN A 78 -16.29 -9.39 -4.57
C GLN A 78 -16.60 -9.40 -3.07
N ASN A 79 -17.74 -9.96 -2.66
CA ASN A 79 -18.16 -10.06 -1.26
C ASN A 79 -18.98 -11.35 -1.04
N PRO A 80 -18.33 -12.52 -1.04
CA PRO A 80 -19.02 -13.79 -0.82
C PRO A 80 -19.65 -13.88 0.58
N PRO A 81 -20.61 -14.80 0.78
CA PRO A 81 -20.98 -15.27 2.10
C PRO A 81 -19.75 -15.59 2.93
N ALA A 82 -19.81 -15.32 4.23
CA ALA A 82 -18.68 -15.48 5.14
C ALA A 82 -18.06 -16.90 4.98
N PRO A 83 -16.82 -17.00 4.46
CA PRO A 83 -16.16 -18.27 4.27
C PRO A 83 -15.69 -18.83 5.62
N PRO A 84 -15.49 -20.15 5.71
CA PRO A 84 -15.22 -20.81 6.97
C PRO A 84 -13.72 -20.73 7.30
N LEU A 85 -13.28 -19.57 7.82
CA LEU A 85 -11.88 -19.26 8.10
C LEU A 85 -11.27 -20.16 9.20
N THR A 86 -9.96 -20.42 9.09
CA THR A 86 -9.15 -20.91 10.23
C THR A 86 -8.86 -19.75 11.19
N PRO A 87 -8.33 -20.00 12.41
CA PRO A 87 -7.90 -18.91 13.30
C PRO A 87 -6.88 -17.96 12.64
N LEU A 88 -5.96 -18.49 11.83
CA LEU A 88 -5.04 -17.66 11.05
C LEU A 88 -5.77 -16.85 9.97
N GLY A 89 -6.73 -17.47 9.27
CA GLY A 89 -7.58 -16.78 8.30
C GLY A 89 -8.37 -15.62 8.93
N GLU A 90 -8.95 -15.81 10.11
CA GLU A 90 -9.64 -14.76 10.87
C GLU A 90 -8.70 -13.63 11.28
N GLN A 91 -7.50 -13.96 11.75
CA GLN A 91 -6.49 -12.97 12.12
C GLN A 91 -6.08 -12.11 10.92
N LEU A 92 -5.77 -12.74 9.78
CA LEU A 92 -5.37 -12.02 8.57
C LEU A 92 -6.53 -11.20 7.99
N PHE A 93 -7.74 -11.77 7.96
CA PHE A 93 -8.95 -11.04 7.54
C PHE A 93 -9.22 -9.83 8.44
N GLY A 94 -9.07 -9.96 9.76
CA GLY A 94 -9.26 -8.88 10.72
C GLY A 94 -8.28 -7.71 10.56
N ARG A 95 -7.12 -7.95 9.94
CA ARG A 95 -6.14 -6.89 9.59
C ARG A 95 -6.49 -6.18 8.29
N ASN A 96 -7.32 -6.77 7.43
CA ASN A 96 -7.65 -6.22 6.13
C ASN A 96 -8.76 -5.16 6.25
N LYS A 97 -8.44 -3.95 5.82
CA LYS A 97 -9.31 -2.77 5.79
C LYS A 97 -9.80 -2.58 4.36
N SER A 98 -10.81 -3.34 3.94
CA SER A 98 -11.35 -3.30 2.57
C SER A 98 -11.99 -1.96 2.18
N LEU A 99 -12.00 -1.64 0.88
CA LEU A 99 -12.73 -0.48 0.37
C LEU A 99 -14.25 -0.57 0.55
N SER A 100 -14.80 -1.76 0.77
CA SER A 100 -16.23 -1.93 1.06
C SER A 100 -16.63 -1.38 2.43
N LYS A 101 -15.66 -1.23 3.36
CA LYS A 101 -15.89 -0.79 4.75
C LYS A 101 -15.11 0.47 5.11
N TYR A 102 -13.98 0.72 4.46
CA TYR A 102 -13.06 1.82 4.77
C TYR A 102 -12.92 2.75 3.57
N SER A 103 -12.62 4.03 3.84
CA SER A 103 -12.36 5.01 2.77
C SER A 103 -11.04 4.70 2.04
N PRO A 104 -10.83 5.27 0.84
CA PRO A 104 -9.54 5.16 0.14
C PRO A 104 -8.32 5.63 0.95
N ALA A 105 -8.52 6.53 1.93
CA ALA A 105 -7.47 6.95 2.85
C ALA A 105 -7.23 5.97 4.00
N GLY A 106 -8.27 5.24 4.44
CA GLY A 106 -8.23 4.32 5.57
C GLY A 106 -8.05 2.84 5.21
N THR A 107 -8.05 2.50 3.92
CA THR A 107 -7.82 1.14 3.43
C THR A 107 -6.34 0.76 3.43
N ASN A 108 -6.06 -0.52 3.66
CA ASN A 108 -4.75 -1.14 3.42
C ASN A 108 -4.80 -2.17 2.28
N ASP A 109 -5.81 -2.10 1.41
CA ASP A 109 -5.87 -2.91 0.18
C ASP A 109 -4.59 -2.66 -0.64
N PRO A 110 -3.78 -3.69 -0.94
CA PRO A 110 -2.51 -3.53 -1.64
C PRO A 110 -2.64 -2.81 -2.98
N HIS A 111 -3.72 -3.08 -3.71
CA HIS A 111 -4.02 -2.42 -4.97
C HIS A 111 -4.23 -0.91 -4.78
N VAL A 112 -4.99 -0.54 -3.75
CA VAL A 112 -5.36 0.86 -3.48
C VAL A 112 -4.23 1.61 -2.79
N ARG A 113 -3.42 0.93 -1.98
CA ARG A 113 -2.38 1.58 -1.19
C ARG A 113 -1.07 1.69 -1.95
N TYR A 114 -0.71 0.69 -2.74
CA TYR A 114 0.61 0.57 -3.36
C TYR A 114 0.57 0.45 -4.88
N CYS A 115 -0.62 0.51 -5.51
CA CYS A 115 -0.80 0.30 -6.95
C CYS A 115 -0.34 -1.09 -7.42
N ASP A 116 -0.38 -2.09 -6.54
CA ASP A 116 -0.13 -3.48 -6.93
C ASP A 116 -1.27 -4.00 -7.84
N PRO A 117 -0.99 -5.02 -8.68
CA PRO A 117 -2.04 -5.82 -9.30
C PRO A 117 -3.03 -6.33 -8.26
N ASP A 118 -4.32 -6.36 -8.61
CA ASP A 118 -5.37 -6.92 -7.74
C ASP A 118 -5.05 -8.38 -7.30
N GLY A 119 -4.30 -9.10 -8.14
CA GLY A 119 -4.00 -10.51 -7.95
C GLY A 119 -5.21 -11.39 -8.21
N PHE A 120 -4.96 -12.67 -8.44
CA PHE A 120 -5.98 -13.68 -8.63
C PHE A 120 -6.36 -14.30 -7.28
N PRO A 121 -7.64 -14.65 -7.02
CA PRO A 121 -8.81 -14.56 -7.91
C PRO A 121 -9.51 -13.19 -7.98
N LYS A 122 -9.09 -12.20 -7.18
CA LYS A 122 -9.77 -10.89 -7.12
C LYS A 122 -9.87 -10.22 -8.50
N ASN A 123 -8.85 -10.31 -9.35
CA ASN A 123 -8.81 -9.72 -10.68
C ASN A 123 -9.73 -10.38 -11.73
N MET A 124 -10.35 -11.52 -11.40
CA MET A 124 -11.41 -12.14 -12.21
C MET A 124 -12.82 -11.82 -11.70
N ALA A 125 -12.91 -11.06 -10.61
CA ALA A 125 -14.15 -10.65 -9.96
C ALA A 125 -14.28 -9.12 -9.88
N ASN A 126 -13.20 -8.39 -9.62
CA ASN A 126 -13.24 -6.97 -9.33
C ASN A 126 -13.17 -6.11 -10.60
N GLN A 127 -14.06 -5.13 -10.70
CA GLN A 127 -14.08 -4.14 -11.79
C GLN A 127 -14.08 -4.74 -13.21
N ILE A 128 -14.68 -5.93 -13.37
CA ILE A 128 -14.73 -6.65 -14.64
C ILE A 128 -15.74 -6.00 -15.59
N ARG A 129 -15.22 -5.15 -16.46
CA ARG A 129 -15.96 -4.49 -17.54
C ARG A 129 -15.86 -5.27 -18.84
N GLY A 130 -14.68 -5.77 -19.16
CA GLY A 130 -14.47 -6.61 -20.32
C GLY A 130 -13.26 -7.51 -20.15
N MET A 131 -13.31 -8.67 -20.78
CA MET A 131 -12.14 -9.49 -21.05
C MET A 131 -12.16 -10.00 -22.48
N THR A 132 -10.99 -10.21 -23.07
CA THR A 132 -10.85 -10.93 -24.34
C THR A 132 -10.18 -12.26 -24.08
N ILE A 133 -10.80 -13.35 -24.55
CA ILE A 133 -10.23 -14.68 -24.50
C ILE A 133 -9.77 -15.04 -25.91
N THR A 134 -8.53 -15.50 -26.02
CA THR A 134 -7.99 -16.05 -27.26
C THR A 134 -7.29 -17.38 -26.98
N THR A 135 -7.44 -18.32 -27.89
CA THR A 135 -6.93 -19.69 -27.72
C THR A 135 -5.84 -19.99 -28.75
N SER A 136 -4.87 -20.77 -28.33
CA SER A 136 -3.80 -21.34 -29.15
C SER A 136 -3.73 -22.85 -28.84
N PRO A 137 -3.02 -23.67 -29.64
CA PRO A 137 -3.03 -25.13 -29.45
C PRO A 137 -2.63 -25.61 -28.06
N ASN A 138 -1.79 -24.87 -27.33
CA ASN A 138 -1.26 -25.24 -26.01
C ASN A 138 -1.53 -24.21 -24.91
N ARG A 139 -2.18 -23.09 -25.21
CA ARG A 139 -2.44 -22.01 -24.25
C ARG A 139 -3.74 -21.28 -24.56
N THR A 140 -4.45 -20.85 -23.52
CA THR A 140 -5.52 -19.86 -23.58
C THR A 140 -5.03 -18.58 -22.89
N PHE A 141 -5.21 -17.44 -23.54
CA PHE A 141 -4.91 -16.13 -22.98
C PHE A 141 -6.21 -15.41 -22.63
N ILE A 142 -6.26 -14.84 -21.43
CA ILE A 142 -7.35 -14.01 -20.95
C ILE A 142 -6.79 -12.61 -20.74
N LEU A 143 -7.19 -11.67 -21.57
CA LEU A 143 -6.80 -10.27 -21.50
C LEU A 143 -7.88 -9.53 -20.71
N LEU A 144 -7.50 -9.02 -19.54
CA LEU A 144 -8.37 -8.26 -18.65
C LEU A 144 -8.21 -6.78 -18.94
N GLN A 145 -9.33 -6.11 -19.23
CA GLN A 145 -9.31 -4.66 -19.45
C GLN A 145 -8.86 -3.91 -18.19
N TYR A 146 -9.31 -4.35 -17.02
CA TYR A 146 -8.96 -3.68 -15.78
C TYR A 146 -7.47 -3.93 -15.46
N MET A 147 -6.71 -2.84 -15.32
CA MET A 147 -5.25 -2.82 -15.13
C MET A 147 -4.41 -3.27 -16.33
N ASP A 148 -5.02 -3.53 -17.49
CA ASP A 148 -4.35 -4.07 -18.69
C ASP A 148 -3.48 -5.30 -18.39
N LEU A 149 -4.03 -6.25 -17.64
CA LEU A 149 -3.36 -7.50 -17.27
C LEU A 149 -3.72 -8.61 -18.26
N TRP A 150 -2.75 -9.45 -18.61
CA TRP A 150 -3.05 -10.72 -19.28
C TRP A 150 -2.76 -11.89 -18.35
N ARG A 151 -3.57 -12.94 -18.48
CA ARG A 151 -3.41 -14.21 -17.81
C ARG A 151 -3.25 -15.32 -18.84
N GLU A 152 -2.37 -16.25 -18.54
CA GLU A 152 -2.02 -17.39 -19.37
C GLU A 152 -2.48 -18.67 -18.69
N VAL A 153 -3.20 -19.51 -19.42
CA VAL A 153 -3.68 -20.82 -18.99
C VAL A 153 -3.12 -21.87 -19.93
N TRP A 154 -2.31 -22.81 -19.42
CA TRP A 154 -1.74 -23.88 -20.22
C TRP A 154 -2.75 -25.00 -20.46
N THR A 155 -2.85 -25.48 -21.70
CA THR A 155 -3.81 -26.51 -22.12
C THR A 155 -3.14 -27.75 -22.73
N ASP A 156 -1.82 -27.89 -22.55
CA ASP A 156 -1.01 -28.98 -23.10
C ASP A 156 -0.94 -30.23 -22.19
N GLY A 157 -1.78 -30.30 -21.16
CA GLY A 157 -1.84 -31.44 -20.24
C GLY A 157 -0.74 -31.45 -19.17
N ARG A 158 0.07 -30.39 -19.05
CA ARG A 158 1.03 -30.27 -17.96
C ARG A 158 0.36 -30.25 -16.59
N SER A 159 1.10 -30.67 -15.56
CA SER A 159 0.68 -30.52 -14.17
C SER A 159 0.98 -29.12 -13.64
N LEU A 160 0.23 -28.69 -12.62
CA LEU A 160 0.56 -27.51 -11.84
C LEU A 160 1.90 -27.69 -11.12
N PRO A 161 2.67 -26.61 -10.93
CA PRO A 161 3.88 -26.68 -10.14
C PRO A 161 3.54 -26.98 -8.67
N THR A 162 4.28 -27.93 -8.10
CA THR A 162 4.09 -28.37 -6.71
C THR A 162 5.02 -27.66 -5.72
N ASN A 163 6.03 -26.94 -6.22
CA ASN A 163 7.03 -26.24 -5.42
C ASN A 163 7.06 -24.75 -5.79
N VAL A 164 6.16 -23.96 -5.18
CA VAL A 164 6.03 -22.51 -5.39
C VAL A 164 6.15 -21.78 -4.04
N GLY A 165 6.91 -20.69 -3.99
CA GLY A 165 7.08 -19.89 -2.76
C GLY A 165 7.97 -20.51 -1.69
N GLY A 166 8.62 -21.63 -2.00
CA GLY A 166 9.72 -22.23 -1.24
C GLY A 166 11.08 -21.63 -1.59
N ARG A 167 12.17 -22.30 -1.19
CA ARG A 167 13.53 -21.73 -1.14
C ARG A 167 14.56 -22.52 -1.96
N GLY A 168 14.14 -23.62 -2.58
CA GLY A 168 15.02 -24.50 -3.33
C GLY A 168 15.41 -23.90 -4.67
N ARG A 169 16.53 -24.35 -5.24
CA ARG A 169 17.02 -23.91 -6.56
C ARG A 169 15.98 -24.06 -7.67
N ASP A 170 15.10 -25.06 -7.54
CA ASP A 170 14.02 -25.36 -8.49
C ASP A 170 12.64 -24.84 -8.02
N THR A 171 12.60 -24.05 -6.95
CA THR A 171 11.35 -23.43 -6.49
C THR A 171 10.98 -22.27 -7.40
N LEU A 172 9.73 -22.25 -7.83
CA LEU A 172 9.17 -21.14 -8.59
C LEU A 172 8.68 -20.01 -7.68
N ASP A 173 8.79 -18.77 -8.16
CA ASP A 173 8.24 -17.61 -7.47
C ASP A 173 6.70 -17.58 -7.56
N PRO A 174 6.00 -17.12 -6.50
CA PRO A 174 4.58 -16.83 -6.57
C PRO A 174 4.27 -15.73 -7.59
N LYS A 175 3.13 -15.82 -8.26
CA LYS A 175 2.70 -14.86 -9.30
C LYS A 175 1.38 -14.22 -8.95
N TYR A 176 1.17 -12.96 -9.35
CA TYR A 176 -0.12 -12.28 -9.19
C TYR A 176 -1.27 -13.05 -9.84
N ASN A 177 -1.04 -13.67 -11.01
CA ASN A 177 -2.01 -14.52 -11.72
C ASN A 177 -1.86 -16.02 -11.42
N GLY A 178 -0.93 -16.40 -10.54
CA GLY A 178 -0.59 -17.79 -10.28
C GLY A 178 -0.03 -18.53 -11.50
N TYR A 179 -0.06 -19.86 -11.39
CA TYR A 179 0.20 -20.82 -12.47
C TYR A 179 -1.12 -21.52 -12.77
N SER A 180 -1.56 -21.48 -14.02
CA SER A 180 -2.87 -21.98 -14.42
C SER A 180 -2.75 -23.08 -15.46
N VAL A 181 -3.49 -24.17 -15.26
CA VAL A 181 -3.69 -25.24 -16.25
C VAL A 181 -5.18 -25.40 -16.49
N GLY A 182 -5.55 -25.67 -17.73
CA GLY A 182 -6.95 -25.77 -18.13
C GLY A 182 -7.24 -26.98 -19.01
N HIS A 183 -8.45 -27.49 -18.89
CA HIS A 183 -8.97 -28.60 -19.70
C HIS A 183 -10.46 -28.45 -19.95
N TRP A 184 -10.94 -29.05 -21.05
CA TRP A 184 -12.37 -29.18 -21.31
C TRP A 184 -12.91 -30.39 -20.56
N GLU A 185 -13.85 -30.18 -19.65
CA GLU A 185 -14.56 -31.26 -18.95
C GLU A 185 -15.63 -31.88 -19.86
N ASP A 186 -16.30 -31.01 -20.64
CA ASP A 186 -17.27 -31.36 -21.66
C ASP A 186 -17.16 -30.40 -22.87
N ASP A 187 -18.13 -30.40 -23.78
CA ASP A 187 -18.10 -29.54 -24.97
C ASP A 187 -18.31 -28.04 -24.69
N TYR A 188 -18.74 -27.67 -23.49
CA TYR A 188 -19.18 -26.32 -23.11
C TYR A 188 -18.56 -25.80 -21.81
N THR A 189 -17.91 -26.66 -21.03
CA THR A 189 -17.27 -26.33 -19.75
C THR A 189 -15.75 -26.46 -19.82
N PHE A 190 -15.07 -25.32 -19.74
CA PHE A 190 -13.62 -25.24 -19.60
C PHE A 190 -13.25 -25.00 -18.14
N VAL A 191 -12.52 -25.93 -17.54
CA VAL A 191 -12.09 -25.88 -16.14
C VAL A 191 -10.65 -25.42 -16.08
N VAL A 192 -10.36 -24.47 -15.18
CA VAL A 192 -9.01 -23.95 -14.94
C VAL A 192 -8.68 -24.09 -13.47
N ASP A 193 -7.58 -24.77 -13.19
CA ASP A 193 -7.02 -24.91 -11.85
C ASP A 193 -5.79 -24.02 -11.72
N THR A 194 -5.67 -23.28 -10.61
CA THR A 194 -4.59 -22.31 -10.39
C THR A 194 -4.03 -22.37 -8.98
N THR A 195 -2.69 -22.37 -8.89
CA THR A 195 -1.92 -22.35 -7.63
C THR A 195 -0.79 -21.32 -7.67
N GLY A 196 -0.07 -21.16 -6.55
CA GLY A 196 1.15 -20.35 -6.51
C GLY A 196 0.87 -18.84 -6.54
N LEU A 197 -0.20 -18.44 -5.86
CA LEU A 197 -0.68 -17.06 -5.83
C LEU A 197 0.24 -16.18 -4.98
N ALA A 198 0.46 -14.95 -5.43
CA ALA A 198 1.27 -13.98 -4.68
C ALA A 198 0.55 -13.59 -3.36
N PRO A 199 1.10 -13.93 -2.18
CA PRO A 199 0.41 -13.83 -0.89
C PRO A 199 0.21 -12.40 -0.40
N ASN A 200 0.77 -11.43 -1.11
CA ASN A 200 0.65 -10.00 -0.89
C ASN A 200 -0.60 -9.38 -1.55
N THR A 201 -1.54 -10.21 -2.01
CA THR A 201 -2.85 -9.83 -2.59
C THR A 201 -4.00 -10.48 -1.83
N TRP A 202 -5.23 -10.07 -2.12
CA TRP A 202 -6.43 -10.58 -1.45
C TRP A 202 -7.26 -11.43 -2.41
N ALA A 203 -8.02 -12.38 -1.89
CA ALA A 203 -8.89 -13.23 -2.68
C ALA A 203 -10.13 -12.49 -3.18
N THR A 204 -10.60 -11.50 -2.42
CA THR A 204 -11.83 -10.75 -2.71
C THR A 204 -11.69 -9.27 -2.39
N SER A 205 -12.54 -8.44 -2.97
CA SER A 205 -12.60 -7.00 -2.63
C SER A 205 -13.08 -6.73 -1.21
N SER A 206 -13.76 -7.68 -0.58
CA SER A 206 -14.12 -7.64 0.85
C SER A 206 -12.95 -7.91 1.79
N GLY A 207 -11.78 -8.28 1.26
CA GLY A 207 -10.54 -8.42 2.02
C GLY A 207 -10.27 -9.83 2.53
N TYR A 208 -10.92 -10.88 1.99
CA TYR A 208 -10.57 -12.25 2.38
C TYR A 208 -9.14 -12.60 1.91
N PRO A 209 -8.27 -13.13 2.78
CA PRO A 209 -6.88 -13.44 2.44
C PRO A 209 -6.74 -14.76 1.67
N HIS A 210 -5.66 -14.94 0.93
CA HIS A 210 -5.24 -16.26 0.43
C HIS A 210 -3.75 -16.46 0.71
N SER A 211 -3.31 -17.71 0.66
CA SER A 211 -1.91 -18.10 0.78
C SER A 211 -1.36 -18.62 -0.55
N VAL A 212 -0.04 -18.81 -0.62
CA VAL A 212 0.60 -19.46 -1.78
C VAL A 212 0.12 -20.90 -2.00
N GLU A 213 -0.43 -21.54 -0.96
CA GLU A 213 -0.99 -22.90 -0.97
C GLU A 213 -2.44 -22.92 -1.49
N ALA A 214 -3.04 -21.76 -1.77
CA ALA A 214 -4.37 -21.68 -2.33
C ALA A 214 -4.44 -22.38 -3.69
N HIS A 215 -5.47 -23.20 -3.82
CA HIS A 215 -5.91 -23.82 -5.05
C HIS A 215 -7.28 -23.25 -5.41
N VAL A 216 -7.34 -22.53 -6.52
CA VAL A 216 -8.57 -21.92 -7.01
C VAL A 216 -8.96 -22.60 -8.30
N GLN A 217 -10.22 -23.03 -8.37
CA GLN A 217 -10.80 -23.59 -9.57
C GLN A 217 -11.83 -22.62 -10.16
N GLU A 218 -11.64 -22.34 -11.43
CA GLU A 218 -12.61 -21.64 -12.28
C GLU A 218 -13.29 -22.63 -13.20
N ARG A 219 -14.58 -22.43 -13.45
CA ARG A 219 -15.34 -23.18 -14.46
C ARG A 219 -16.01 -22.17 -15.38
N PHE A 220 -15.53 -22.09 -16.61
CA PHE A 220 -16.07 -21.27 -17.69
C PHE A 220 -17.08 -22.13 -18.45
N HIS A 221 -18.37 -21.88 -18.24
CA HIS A 221 -19.46 -22.59 -18.88
C HIS A 221 -20.13 -21.73 -19.95
N ARG A 222 -20.21 -22.24 -21.17
CA ARG A 222 -20.91 -21.61 -22.29
C ARG A 222 -22.40 -21.95 -22.24
N ASP A 223 -23.18 -21.11 -21.59
CA ASP A 223 -24.65 -21.27 -21.53
C ASP A 223 -25.28 -21.16 -22.93
N SER A 224 -24.73 -20.29 -23.78
CA SER A 224 -25.20 -20.03 -25.14
C SER A 224 -24.08 -19.46 -26.02
N ARG A 225 -24.39 -19.08 -27.28
CA ARG A 225 -23.44 -18.34 -28.14
C ARG A 225 -23.05 -16.99 -27.55
N ASN A 226 -23.95 -16.34 -26.82
CA ASN A 226 -23.71 -15.00 -26.31
C ASN A 226 -23.49 -14.94 -24.80
N ASP A 227 -23.71 -16.04 -24.07
CA ASP A 227 -23.62 -16.05 -22.60
C ASP A 227 -22.53 -17.02 -22.14
N LEU A 228 -21.71 -16.54 -21.20
CA LEU A 228 -20.64 -17.26 -20.54
C LEU A 228 -20.75 -17.04 -19.03
N THR A 229 -20.76 -18.14 -18.28
CA THR A 229 -20.76 -18.12 -16.82
C THR A 229 -19.42 -18.60 -16.29
N LEU A 230 -18.78 -17.78 -15.46
CA LEU A 230 -17.58 -18.12 -14.69
C LEU A 230 -17.98 -18.46 -13.27
N THR A 231 -17.71 -19.67 -12.81
CA THR A 231 -17.87 -20.09 -11.42
C THR A 231 -16.51 -20.19 -10.75
N ILE A 232 -16.33 -19.60 -9.57
CA ILE A 232 -15.06 -19.61 -8.84
C ILE A 232 -15.22 -20.31 -7.49
N THR A 233 -14.38 -21.31 -7.24
CA THR A 233 -14.25 -22.00 -5.95
C THR A 233 -12.81 -21.93 -5.48
N MET A 234 -12.60 -21.89 -4.17
CA MET A 234 -11.26 -21.86 -3.59
C MET A 234 -11.14 -22.87 -2.45
N ASN A 235 -10.00 -23.55 -2.46
CA ASN A 235 -9.51 -24.36 -1.36
C ASN A 235 -8.15 -23.80 -0.93
N ASP A 236 -8.05 -23.34 0.30
CA ASP A 236 -6.78 -22.93 0.90
C ASP A 236 -6.80 -23.43 2.35
N PRO A 237 -6.33 -24.67 2.59
CA PRO A 237 -6.46 -25.33 3.89
C PRO A 237 -5.70 -24.60 5.01
N LYS A 238 -4.77 -23.71 4.66
CA LYS A 238 -4.05 -22.87 5.62
C LYS A 238 -4.96 -21.80 6.23
N LEU A 239 -5.81 -21.20 5.41
CA LEU A 239 -6.62 -20.04 5.79
C LEU A 239 -8.12 -20.36 5.94
N TYR A 240 -8.58 -21.50 5.41
CA TYR A 240 -9.97 -21.93 5.45
C TYR A 240 -10.10 -23.40 5.87
N THR A 241 -11.12 -23.70 6.65
CA THR A 241 -11.38 -25.05 7.20
C THR A 241 -11.96 -26.03 6.18
N LYS A 242 -12.51 -25.52 5.07
CA LYS A 242 -13.01 -26.32 3.94
C LYS A 242 -13.02 -25.48 2.66
N PRO A 243 -13.01 -26.12 1.48
CA PRO A 243 -13.28 -25.44 0.22
C PRO A 243 -14.59 -24.67 0.28
N PHE A 244 -14.63 -23.52 -0.38
CA PHE A 244 -15.83 -22.70 -0.44
C PHE A 244 -16.04 -22.10 -1.82
N TYR A 245 -17.30 -21.77 -2.07
CA TYR A 245 -17.73 -21.09 -3.29
C TYR A 245 -17.52 -19.59 -3.13
N ILE A 246 -16.67 -19.00 -3.97
CA ILE A 246 -16.44 -17.54 -3.98
C ILE A 246 -17.60 -16.85 -4.68
N GLY A 247 -18.07 -17.40 -5.80
CA GLY A 247 -19.20 -16.81 -6.52
C GLY A 247 -19.14 -17.05 -8.01
N ASP A 248 -20.05 -16.40 -8.71
CA ASP A 248 -20.22 -16.48 -10.15
C ASP A 248 -20.11 -15.11 -10.79
N VAL A 249 -19.66 -15.08 -12.05
CA VAL A 249 -19.61 -13.89 -12.89
C VAL A 249 -20.21 -14.26 -14.24
N HIS A 250 -21.20 -13.50 -14.67
CA HIS A 250 -21.82 -13.69 -15.98
C HIS A 250 -21.29 -12.69 -16.99
N PHE A 251 -21.11 -13.15 -18.21
CA PHE A 251 -20.56 -12.40 -19.31
C PHE A 251 -21.44 -12.48 -20.53
N ARG A 252 -21.50 -11.36 -21.26
CA ARG A 252 -22.12 -11.24 -22.57
C ARG A 252 -21.06 -11.13 -23.64
N TRP A 253 -21.13 -11.94 -24.69
CA TRP A 253 -20.28 -11.79 -25.87
C TRP A 253 -20.58 -10.45 -26.55
N ILE A 254 -19.54 -9.75 -27.02
CA ILE A 254 -19.69 -8.49 -27.74
C ILE A 254 -18.91 -8.59 -29.06
N PRO A 255 -19.58 -8.62 -30.22
CA PRO A 255 -18.90 -8.60 -31.52
C PRO A 255 -18.06 -7.33 -31.68
N ASN A 256 -16.86 -7.46 -32.25
CA ASN A 256 -15.99 -6.35 -32.66
C ASN A 256 -15.59 -5.35 -31.55
N GLN A 257 -15.73 -5.73 -30.29
CA GLN A 257 -15.43 -4.84 -29.16
C GLN A 257 -13.95 -4.48 -29.09
N GLN A 258 -13.67 -3.19 -28.97
CA GLN A 258 -12.36 -2.65 -28.60
C GLN A 258 -12.32 -2.45 -27.08
N LEU A 259 -11.23 -2.88 -26.44
CA LEU A 259 -10.97 -2.62 -25.04
C LEU A 259 -10.08 -1.38 -24.93
N ASP A 260 -10.62 -0.29 -24.39
CA ASP A 260 -9.82 0.88 -24.00
C ASP A 260 -8.99 0.55 -22.76
N ASP A 261 -7.80 1.15 -22.66
CA ASP A 261 -6.89 1.01 -21.54
C ASP A 261 -7.50 1.58 -20.26
N TYR A 262 -7.50 0.78 -19.20
CA TYR A 262 -7.92 1.24 -17.87
C TYR A 262 -6.86 0.95 -16.81
N LYS A 263 -5.94 1.89 -16.67
CA LYS A 263 -4.85 1.83 -15.68
C LYS A 263 -5.15 2.67 -14.46
N VAL A 264 -4.95 2.08 -13.28
CA VAL A 264 -4.81 2.84 -12.03
C VAL A 264 -3.39 3.41 -12.00
N THR A 265 -3.25 4.68 -12.33
CA THR A 265 -1.99 5.42 -12.20
C THR A 265 -1.96 6.17 -10.87
N LEU A 266 -0.77 6.47 -10.35
CA LEU A 266 -0.60 7.25 -9.12
C LEU A 266 -1.36 8.60 -9.18
N ALA A 267 -1.44 9.21 -10.37
CA ALA A 267 -2.20 10.42 -10.62
C ALA A 267 -3.72 10.23 -10.45
N ASN A 268 -4.28 9.10 -10.88
CA ASN A 268 -5.71 8.77 -10.70
C ASN A 268 -6.07 8.57 -9.22
N GLN A 269 -5.15 8.02 -8.41
CA GLN A 269 -5.35 7.89 -6.97
C GLN A 269 -5.23 9.22 -6.22
N LEU A 270 -4.24 10.06 -6.58
CA LEU A 270 -4.14 11.42 -6.05
C LEU A 270 -5.42 12.20 -6.36
N ARG A 271 -5.95 12.08 -7.58
CA ARG A 271 -7.21 12.68 -7.98
C ARG A 271 -8.40 12.16 -7.17
N GLN A 272 -8.51 10.85 -6.91
CA GLN A 272 -9.56 10.31 -6.02
C GLN A 272 -9.40 10.78 -4.56
N ARG A 273 -8.17 10.90 -4.04
CA ARG A 273 -7.91 11.48 -2.70
C ARG A 273 -8.31 12.95 -2.66
N PHE A 274 -7.94 13.74 -3.67
CA PHE A 274 -8.29 15.16 -3.80
C PHE A 274 -9.79 15.39 -4.01
N GLU A 275 -10.46 14.62 -4.86
CA GLU A 275 -11.90 14.73 -5.11
C GLU A 275 -12.72 14.35 -3.87
N HIS A 276 -12.25 13.41 -3.04
CA HIS A 276 -12.91 13.09 -1.77
C HIS A 276 -12.70 14.13 -0.66
N GLU A 277 -11.53 14.77 -0.59
CA GLU A 277 -11.31 15.90 0.33
C GLU A 277 -12.10 17.13 -0.10
N TRP A 278 -12.20 17.40 -1.41
CA TRP A 278 -13.09 18.44 -1.96
C TRP A 278 -14.58 18.17 -1.70
N CYS A 279 -15.05 16.92 -1.86
CA CYS A 279 -16.44 16.57 -1.55
C CYS A 279 -16.77 16.60 -0.04
N ARG A 280 -15.80 16.39 0.85
CA ARG A 280 -15.98 16.60 2.30
C ARG A 280 -16.01 18.07 2.68
N MET A 281 -15.34 18.95 1.93
CA MET A 281 -15.36 20.40 2.15
C MET A 281 -16.67 21.06 1.68
N TYR A 282 -17.44 20.39 0.78
CA TYR A 282 -18.62 20.98 0.12
C TYR A 282 -19.91 20.11 0.15
N SER A 283 -20.08 19.18 1.10
CA SER A 283 -21.36 18.48 1.26
C SER A 283 -22.25 19.19 2.31
N PRO A 284 -23.37 19.85 1.91
CA PRO A 284 -24.30 20.44 2.88
C PRO A 284 -25.24 19.35 3.41
N ARG A 285 -24.82 18.66 4.47
CA ARG A 285 -25.74 17.95 5.36
C ARG A 285 -25.38 18.24 6.82
N ALA A 286 -25.79 19.42 7.27
CA ALA A 286 -26.04 19.67 8.68
C ALA A 286 -27.47 19.21 9.04
N PRO A 287 -27.71 18.73 10.28
CA PRO A 287 -28.96 18.13 10.70
C PRO A 287 -30.09 19.16 10.85
N HIS A 288 -31.31 18.70 10.63
CA HIS A 288 -32.54 19.45 10.86
C HIS A 288 -32.61 20.02 12.29
N VAL A 289 -32.52 21.35 12.42
CA VAL A 289 -33.12 22.08 13.54
C VAL A 289 -33.87 23.28 12.95
N MET A 290 -35.20 23.17 12.95
CA MET A 290 -36.09 24.31 12.75
C MET A 290 -35.87 25.34 13.87
N ARG A 291 -35.59 26.59 13.51
CA ARG A 291 -36.14 27.76 14.21
C ARG A 291 -36.07 29.05 13.36
N ARG A 292 -37.27 29.47 12.97
CA ARG A 292 -37.80 30.83 12.72
C ARG A 292 -36.81 31.99 12.43
N GLY A 293 -36.93 32.52 11.20
CA GLY A 293 -37.38 33.90 10.98
C GLY A 293 -36.33 34.97 10.73
N GLY A 294 -36.49 35.70 9.62
CA GLY A 294 -36.22 37.15 9.60
C GLY A 294 -35.10 37.65 8.69
N PHE A 295 -35.46 37.86 7.42
CA PHE A 295 -35.21 39.07 6.61
C PHE A 295 -33.81 39.70 6.41
N MET A 296 -33.58 39.95 5.12
CA MET A 296 -32.95 41.11 4.47
C MET A 296 -31.43 41.16 4.27
N ALA A 297 -31.10 41.03 2.99
CA ALA A 297 -29.86 41.41 2.36
C ALA A 297 -29.62 42.93 2.42
N SER A 298 -28.35 43.34 2.51
CA SER A 298 -27.80 44.35 1.59
C SER A 298 -26.28 44.27 1.51
N ARG A 299 -25.77 44.66 0.34
CA ARG A 299 -24.38 44.76 -0.12
C ARG A 299 -23.61 45.71 0.82
N THR A 300 -22.30 45.59 1.05
CA THR A 300 -21.20 45.92 0.13
C THR A 300 -19.87 45.72 0.91
N SER A 301 -18.79 45.39 0.22
CA SER A 301 -17.42 45.87 0.48
C SER A 301 -16.44 45.16 1.44
N TRP A 302 -15.38 44.62 0.80
CA TRP A 302 -13.94 44.74 1.11
C TRP A 302 -13.20 43.73 2.02
N PHE A 303 -12.21 43.09 1.36
CA PHE A 303 -10.84 42.76 1.76
C PHE A 303 -10.37 43.00 3.21
N THR A 304 -9.55 42.03 3.66
CA THR A 304 -8.54 42.02 4.75
C THR A 304 -9.00 41.36 6.05
N VAL A 305 -8.39 40.22 6.41
CA VAL A 305 -7.60 39.98 7.66
C VAL A 305 -7.00 38.57 7.61
N ILE A 306 -5.70 38.52 7.35
CA ILE A 306 -4.76 37.53 7.93
C ILE A 306 -4.30 38.13 9.27
N CYS A 307 -4.13 37.27 10.29
CA CYS A 307 -3.72 37.55 11.69
C CYS A 307 -4.80 38.24 12.53
N LEU A 308 -5.37 37.63 13.59
CA LEU A 308 -4.65 37.16 14.77
C LEU A 308 -5.58 36.38 15.72
N MET A 309 -4.95 35.50 16.50
CA MET A 309 -5.38 34.89 17.77
C MET A 309 -6.28 33.64 17.67
N CYS A 310 -5.74 32.44 17.90
CA CYS A 310 -5.25 31.97 19.21
C CYS A 310 -6.22 32.36 20.33
N CYS A 311 -7.28 31.58 20.50
CA CYS A 311 -7.87 31.20 21.80
C CYS A 311 -9.22 30.54 21.55
N THR A 312 -9.22 29.21 21.35
CA THR A 312 -10.24 28.28 21.89
C THR A 312 -9.90 26.84 21.49
N THR A 313 -8.70 26.40 21.89
CA THR A 313 -8.34 24.98 22.07
C THR A 313 -8.80 24.47 23.45
N LEU A 314 -9.90 25.00 23.96
CA LEU A 314 -10.53 24.63 25.23
C LEU A 314 -12.04 24.65 25.01
N LEU A 315 -12.60 23.55 24.49
CA LEU A 315 -14.00 23.09 24.72
C LEU A 315 -14.46 21.87 23.90
N VAL A 316 -13.56 20.99 23.42
CA VAL A 316 -13.96 19.65 22.94
C VAL A 316 -13.08 18.53 23.53
N GLN A 317 -12.62 18.73 24.76
CA GLN A 317 -12.10 17.66 25.64
C GLN A 317 -13.04 17.37 26.84
N ALA A 318 -14.31 17.77 26.75
CA ALA A 318 -15.27 17.58 27.83
C ALA A 318 -16.57 16.93 27.32
N GLN A 319 -16.49 15.72 26.75
CA GLN A 319 -17.68 14.83 26.68
C GLN A 319 -17.44 13.32 26.50
N GLU A 320 -16.22 12.79 26.66
CA GLU A 320 -15.97 11.33 26.66
C GLU A 320 -15.41 10.77 27.98
N ARG A 321 -15.33 11.59 29.03
CA ARG A 321 -15.03 11.13 30.40
C ARG A 321 -16.27 11.18 31.29
N GLN A 322 -17.31 10.43 30.96
CA GLN A 322 -18.35 9.99 31.90
C GLN A 322 -19.14 8.83 31.25
N GLY A 323 -18.65 7.61 31.43
CA GLY A 323 -19.29 6.41 30.89
C GLY A 323 -18.51 5.13 31.20
N ARG A 324 -17.85 5.06 32.37
CA ARG A 324 -17.22 3.82 32.83
C ARG A 324 -17.16 3.78 34.36
N GLN A 325 -18.30 3.54 34.98
CA GLN A 325 -18.39 2.93 36.31
C GLN A 325 -19.62 2.02 36.37
N GLY A 326 -19.42 0.78 36.81
CA GLY A 326 -20.48 -0.12 37.28
C GLY A 326 -20.72 -1.37 36.45
N ARG A 327 -19.94 -2.44 36.69
CA ARG A 327 -20.46 -3.76 37.12
C ARG A 327 -19.32 -4.77 37.29
N GLU A 328 -18.95 -4.98 38.55
CA GLU A 328 -18.47 -6.28 39.03
C GLU A 328 -19.67 -7.21 39.26
N GLY A 329 -19.42 -8.53 39.16
CA GLY A 329 -20.18 -9.55 39.88
C GLY A 329 -20.86 -10.61 39.00
N GLY A 330 -20.24 -11.79 38.90
CA GLY A 330 -20.90 -12.99 38.38
C GLY A 330 -19.96 -14.17 38.18
N ARG A 331 -19.68 -14.92 39.27
CA ARG A 331 -18.94 -16.20 39.30
C ARG A 331 -19.66 -17.30 38.51
N GLY A 332 -18.91 -18.26 37.96
CA GLY A 332 -19.40 -19.64 37.78
C GLY A 332 -18.65 -20.51 36.76
N GLY A 333 -17.90 -21.51 37.26
CA GLY A 333 -17.48 -22.74 36.56
C GLY A 333 -16.28 -22.59 35.63
N GLY A 334 -15.11 -23.21 35.82
CA GLY A 334 -14.85 -24.53 36.37
C GLY A 334 -14.78 -25.55 35.22
N GLY A 335 -13.60 -25.70 34.60
CA GLY A 335 -13.38 -26.69 33.55
C GLY A 335 -12.02 -26.53 32.86
N GLY A 336 -10.94 -26.98 33.51
CA GLY A 336 -9.67 -27.13 32.83
C GLY A 336 -9.72 -28.30 31.84
N ARG A 337 -9.05 -28.14 30.69
CA ARG A 337 -8.30 -29.20 29.96
C ARG A 337 -7.67 -28.63 28.68
N GLY A 338 -6.34 -28.77 28.61
CA GLY A 338 -5.58 -28.96 27.37
C GLY A 338 -5.34 -27.72 26.51
N GLY A 339 -4.25 -26.99 26.78
CA GLY A 339 -3.70 -26.06 25.80
C GLY A 339 -3.28 -26.81 24.54
N ALA A 340 -3.88 -26.46 23.40
CA ALA A 340 -3.38 -26.84 22.08
C ALA A 340 -2.09 -26.04 21.80
N PRO A 341 -1.07 -26.64 21.15
CA PRO A 341 0.19 -25.95 20.90
C PRO A 341 -0.03 -24.77 19.95
N ALA A 342 0.65 -23.66 20.22
CA ALA A 342 0.67 -22.50 19.32
C ALA A 342 1.10 -22.95 17.92
N GLN A 343 0.22 -22.77 16.93
CA GLN A 343 0.49 -23.17 15.56
C GLN A 343 1.47 -22.16 14.93
N GLU A 344 2.62 -22.68 14.55
CA GLU A 344 3.86 -21.97 14.19
C GLU A 344 3.66 -21.00 13.01
N ALA A 345 4.17 -19.77 13.15
CA ALA A 345 4.23 -18.80 12.06
C ALA A 345 4.91 -19.42 10.83
N ALA A 346 4.46 -19.10 9.62
CA ALA A 346 5.08 -19.58 8.38
C ALA A 346 6.59 -19.32 8.44
N GLN A 347 7.39 -20.38 8.55
CA GLN A 347 8.82 -20.23 8.79
C GLN A 347 9.47 -19.51 7.59
N PRO A 348 10.49 -18.65 7.79
CA PRO A 348 11.07 -17.71 6.81
C PRO A 348 11.46 -18.19 5.38
N PRO A 349 12.47 -17.66 4.68
CA PRO A 349 13.20 -18.46 3.68
C PRO A 349 14.48 -19.17 4.24
N ALA A 350 14.99 -20.26 3.66
CA ALA A 350 16.18 -21.01 4.15
C ALA A 350 17.20 -20.60 3.16
N THR A 351 18.37 -20.26 3.67
CA THR A 351 19.47 -19.86 2.83
C THR A 351 20.60 -20.82 3.08
N ASP A 352 21.21 -21.27 1.99
CA ASP A 352 22.46 -22.03 2.01
C ASP A 352 23.66 -21.09 2.07
N LYS A 353 23.42 -19.77 2.10
CA LYS A 353 24.47 -18.78 2.30
C LYS A 353 25.06 -18.93 3.69
N VAL A 354 26.37 -19.01 3.71
CA VAL A 354 27.19 -18.99 4.91
C VAL A 354 28.14 -17.81 4.86
N THR A 355 28.58 -17.36 6.03
CA THR A 355 29.57 -16.29 6.11
C THR A 355 30.98 -16.79 5.77
N PRO A 356 31.85 -15.90 5.25
CA PRO A 356 33.29 -16.13 5.31
C PRO A 356 33.79 -16.10 6.76
N ASP A 357 35.08 -16.40 6.96
CA ASP A 357 35.73 -16.15 8.25
C ASP A 357 36.09 -14.66 8.35
N ILE A 358 35.59 -13.99 9.39
CA ILE A 358 35.99 -12.65 9.76
C ILE A 358 36.44 -12.74 11.23
N PRO A 359 37.75 -12.82 11.50
CA PRO A 359 38.27 -13.01 12.84
C PRO A 359 37.69 -12.00 13.85
N GLY A 360 37.20 -12.50 14.98
CA GLY A 360 36.57 -11.68 16.02
C GLY A 360 35.12 -11.27 15.75
N VAL A 361 34.58 -11.53 14.56
CA VAL A 361 33.24 -11.10 14.14
C VAL A 361 32.34 -12.31 13.85
N VAL A 362 32.71 -13.16 12.90
CA VAL A 362 31.93 -14.34 12.53
C VAL A 362 32.81 -15.46 11.98
N LYS A 363 32.52 -16.70 12.36
CA LYS A 363 33.28 -17.87 11.89
C LYS A 363 32.87 -18.25 10.46
N ALA A 364 33.81 -18.74 9.67
CA ALA A 364 33.47 -19.36 8.38
C ALA A 364 32.40 -20.44 8.52
N GLY A 365 31.49 -20.49 7.56
CA GLY A 365 30.42 -21.49 7.55
C GLY A 365 29.24 -21.15 8.46
N THR A 366 29.23 -20.00 9.15
CA THR A 366 28.07 -19.58 9.95
C THR A 366 26.88 -19.37 9.02
N LYS A 367 25.80 -20.11 9.25
CA LYS A 367 24.61 -20.06 8.41
C LYS A 367 23.91 -18.71 8.57
N ILE A 368 23.61 -18.06 7.45
CA ILE A 368 22.73 -16.89 7.45
C ILE A 368 21.32 -17.41 7.63
N GLU A 369 20.50 -16.72 8.42
CA GLU A 369 19.09 -17.08 8.60
C GLU A 369 18.23 -15.94 8.08
N ILE A 370 17.13 -16.30 7.42
CA ILE A 370 16.11 -15.32 7.10
C ILE A 370 15.17 -15.34 8.28
N VAL A 371 14.90 -14.19 8.88
CA VAL A 371 14.07 -14.07 10.10
C VAL A 371 12.62 -13.75 9.75
N ALA A 372 12.40 -13.05 8.62
CA ALA A 372 11.09 -12.72 8.09
C ALA A 372 11.16 -12.44 6.59
N PHE A 373 10.02 -12.55 5.89
CA PHE A 373 9.89 -12.27 4.46
C PHE A 373 8.58 -11.55 4.15
N GLY A 374 8.47 -11.00 2.95
CA GLY A 374 7.27 -10.27 2.50
C GLY A 374 7.10 -8.88 3.12
N LEU A 375 8.15 -8.34 3.76
CA LEU A 375 8.16 -6.99 4.29
C LEU A 375 8.39 -6.00 3.15
N ARG A 376 7.38 -5.18 2.84
CA ARG A 376 7.51 -4.16 1.79
C ARG A 376 8.20 -2.91 2.31
N GLY A 377 9.16 -2.41 1.53
CA GLY A 377 9.94 -1.22 1.90
C GLY A 377 10.69 -1.44 3.22
N SER A 378 11.21 -2.65 3.43
CA SER A 378 11.92 -2.97 4.66
C SER A 378 13.23 -2.22 4.74
N ASP A 379 13.45 -1.52 5.83
CA ASP A 379 14.65 -0.73 6.07
C ASP A 379 14.91 -0.58 7.59
N ALA A 380 16.01 0.07 7.98
CA ALA A 380 16.34 0.47 9.34
C ALA A 380 16.10 -0.59 10.42
N GLY A 381 16.97 -1.60 10.47
CA GLY A 381 17.01 -2.58 11.55
C GLY A 381 17.69 -2.04 12.81
N VAL A 382 17.01 -2.07 13.95
CA VAL A 382 17.55 -1.69 15.26
C VAL A 382 17.42 -2.85 16.25
N GLY A 383 18.56 -3.37 16.70
CA GLY A 383 18.60 -4.37 17.77
C GLY A 383 18.30 -3.77 19.14
N MET A 384 17.56 -4.51 19.96
CA MET A 384 17.11 -4.10 21.29
C MET A 384 17.78 -4.96 22.39
N PRO A 385 17.96 -4.44 23.62
CA PRO A 385 18.57 -5.20 24.71
C PRO A 385 17.84 -6.48 25.12
N ASP A 386 16.52 -6.56 24.85
CA ASP A 386 15.70 -7.75 25.10
C ASP A 386 15.86 -8.84 24.00
N GLY A 387 16.80 -8.66 23.07
CA GLY A 387 17.04 -9.55 21.94
C GLY A 387 16.05 -9.39 20.79
N SER A 388 15.13 -8.43 20.88
CA SER A 388 14.23 -8.10 19.77
C SER A 388 14.87 -7.18 18.75
N VAL A 389 14.26 -7.07 17.57
CA VAL A 389 14.70 -6.17 16.50
C VAL A 389 13.51 -5.35 16.02
N LEU A 390 13.68 -4.03 15.94
CA LEU A 390 12.75 -3.13 15.25
C LEU A 390 13.17 -2.97 13.79
N VAL A 391 12.21 -2.99 12.87
CA VAL A 391 12.45 -2.84 11.43
C VAL A 391 11.34 -1.98 10.84
N VAL A 392 11.66 -1.04 9.96
CA VAL A 392 10.64 -0.38 9.13
C VAL A 392 10.07 -1.43 8.18
N GLY A 393 8.75 -1.51 8.05
CA GLY A 393 8.16 -2.43 7.09
C GLY A 393 6.66 -2.25 6.96
N ASN A 394 6.13 -2.50 5.76
CA ASN A 394 4.70 -2.39 5.45
C ASN A 394 4.12 -1.00 5.78
N GLY A 395 4.92 0.06 5.67
CA GLY A 395 4.54 1.45 5.97
C GLY A 395 4.57 1.84 7.45
N GLY A 396 4.97 0.94 8.33
CA GLY A 396 5.06 1.15 9.78
C GLY A 396 6.40 0.69 10.37
N VAL A 397 6.41 0.43 11.68
CA VAL A 397 7.54 -0.19 12.40
C VAL A 397 7.08 -1.52 13.00
N ILE A 398 7.85 -2.57 12.72
CA ILE A 398 7.60 -3.94 13.13
C ILE A 398 8.66 -4.35 14.15
N LYS A 399 8.25 -4.93 15.28
CA LYS A 399 9.10 -5.55 16.28
C LYS A 399 9.11 -7.07 16.06
N PHE A 400 10.29 -7.64 15.89
CA PHE A 400 10.55 -9.07 15.92
C PHE A 400 11.10 -9.45 17.29
N GLY A 401 10.37 -10.26 18.06
CA GLY A 401 10.85 -10.82 19.31
C GLY A 401 11.92 -11.89 19.09
N PRO A 402 12.76 -12.16 20.11
CA PRO A 402 13.76 -13.24 20.03
C PRO A 402 13.13 -14.63 19.89
N ASP A 403 11.85 -14.76 20.21
CA ASP A 403 11.02 -15.96 20.04
C ASP A 403 10.39 -16.06 18.64
N GLY A 404 10.69 -15.12 17.74
CA GLY A 404 10.11 -15.04 16.40
C GLY A 404 8.77 -14.32 16.33
N THR A 405 8.24 -13.79 17.45
CA THR A 405 6.96 -13.07 17.46
C THR A 405 7.07 -11.77 16.67
N MET A 406 6.16 -11.54 15.71
CA MET A 406 6.13 -10.31 14.91
C MET A 406 4.97 -9.41 15.32
N THR A 407 5.26 -8.19 15.77
CA THR A 407 4.25 -7.20 16.21
C THR A 407 4.45 -5.85 15.54
N THR A 408 3.39 -5.26 14.96
CA THR A 408 3.45 -3.87 14.49
C THR A 408 3.33 -2.93 15.68
N VAL A 409 4.38 -2.13 15.95
CA VAL A 409 4.43 -1.17 17.07
C VAL A 409 4.08 0.25 16.66
N VAL A 410 4.25 0.58 15.37
CA VAL A 410 3.78 1.83 14.74
C VAL A 410 3.09 1.46 13.44
N GLU A 411 1.81 1.81 13.26
CA GLU A 411 1.05 1.46 12.05
C GLU A 411 1.42 2.31 10.82
N ASN A 412 1.70 3.60 11.04
CA ASN A 412 2.09 4.54 10.00
C ASN A 412 3.31 5.32 10.48
N SER A 413 4.48 5.02 9.92
CA SER A 413 5.73 5.69 10.26
C SER A 413 5.95 6.97 9.43
N GLU A 414 4.98 7.38 8.61
CA GLU A 414 5.07 8.47 7.65
C GLU A 414 6.33 8.37 6.78
N GLN A 415 6.57 7.19 6.22
CA GLN A 415 7.73 6.89 5.38
C GLN A 415 9.05 7.03 6.15
N ALA A 416 9.12 6.47 7.37
CA ALA A 416 10.41 6.30 8.03
C ALA A 416 11.36 5.49 7.15
N ALA A 417 12.61 5.91 7.12
CA ALA A 417 13.70 5.26 6.38
C ALA A 417 14.82 4.83 7.34
N GLY A 418 15.13 5.68 8.32
CA GLY A 418 16.05 5.42 9.42
C GLY A 418 15.32 5.24 10.75
N LEU A 419 15.85 4.41 11.65
CA LEU A 419 15.37 4.26 13.03
C LEU A 419 16.53 4.29 14.02
N THR A 420 16.30 4.89 15.18
CA THR A 420 17.17 4.74 16.36
C THR A 420 16.32 4.72 17.62
N VAL A 421 16.91 4.26 18.73
CA VAL A 421 16.27 4.23 20.05
C VAL A 421 17.10 5.00 21.04
N ASP A 422 16.48 5.96 21.73
CA ASP A 422 17.17 6.74 22.76
C ASP A 422 17.27 5.99 24.11
N SER A 423 18.02 6.57 25.05
CA SER A 423 18.22 6.00 26.39
C SER A 423 16.93 5.88 27.22
N LYS A 424 15.83 6.48 26.77
CA LYS A 424 14.49 6.39 27.40
C LYS A 424 13.62 5.33 26.72
N GLY A 425 14.14 4.61 25.72
CA GLY A 425 13.41 3.61 24.95
C GLY A 425 12.44 4.21 23.93
N ARG A 426 12.57 5.49 23.59
CA ARG A 426 11.75 6.12 22.55
C ARG A 426 12.35 5.79 21.18
N VAL A 427 11.49 5.44 20.22
CA VAL A 427 11.92 5.25 18.82
C VAL A 427 11.86 6.58 18.11
N MET A 428 12.97 6.93 17.48
CA MET A 428 13.10 8.10 16.62
C MET A 428 13.27 7.65 15.17
N ALA A 429 12.77 8.46 14.24
CA ALA A 429 12.82 8.14 12.82
C ALA A 429 13.27 9.34 11.98
N ALA A 430 14.10 9.07 10.98
CA ALA A 430 14.28 9.92 9.81
C ALA A 430 13.20 9.55 8.80
N GLN A 431 12.42 10.53 8.35
CA GLN A 431 11.21 10.30 7.55
C GLN A 431 11.29 11.03 6.21
N TYR A 432 10.96 10.34 5.12
CA TYR A 432 10.91 10.91 3.78
C TYR A 432 9.85 12.01 3.62
N THR A 433 8.95 12.17 4.60
CA THR A 433 8.12 13.38 4.76
C THR A 433 8.91 14.60 5.27
N LYS A 434 10.22 14.66 5.01
CA LYS A 434 11.11 15.81 5.28
C LYS A 434 11.20 16.20 6.76
N LYS A 435 11.25 15.22 7.66
CA LYS A 435 11.35 15.48 9.09
C LYS A 435 12.06 14.37 9.86
N VAL A 436 12.55 14.71 11.05
CA VAL A 436 13.02 13.77 12.06
C VAL A 436 12.10 13.90 13.27
N SER A 437 11.63 12.78 13.81
CA SER A 437 10.67 12.78 14.91
C SER A 437 10.86 11.62 15.87
N VAL A 438 10.34 11.77 17.09
CA VAL A 438 9.98 10.65 17.97
C VAL A 438 8.64 10.10 17.47
N ILE A 439 8.55 8.78 17.28
CA ILE A 439 7.37 8.10 16.73
C ILE A 439 6.78 7.01 17.64
N TYR A 440 7.48 6.63 18.71
CA TYR A 440 7.02 5.61 19.67
C TYR A 440 7.69 5.83 21.04
N PRO A 441 7.01 5.53 22.17
CA PRO A 441 5.66 4.97 22.30
C PRO A 441 4.55 5.94 21.92
N ARG A 442 3.36 5.40 21.67
CA ARG A 442 2.17 6.20 21.38
C ARG A 442 1.92 7.24 22.48
N GLY A 443 1.66 8.48 22.10
CA GLY A 443 1.52 9.63 23.00
C GLY A 443 2.83 10.37 23.29
N SER A 444 3.97 9.88 22.80
CA SER A 444 5.28 10.57 22.91
C SER A 444 5.73 11.21 21.59
N GLU A 445 4.88 11.17 20.56
CA GLU A 445 5.22 11.61 19.22
C GLU A 445 5.59 13.10 19.22
N GLU A 446 6.73 13.42 18.62
CA GLU A 446 7.28 14.77 18.61
C GLU A 446 8.11 14.99 17.35
N VAL A 447 7.80 16.04 16.58
CA VAL A 447 8.68 16.49 15.49
C VAL A 447 9.87 17.21 16.10
N LEU A 448 11.08 16.65 15.92
CA LEU A 448 12.32 17.24 16.42
C LEU A 448 12.82 18.34 15.47
N THR A 449 12.69 18.12 14.16
CA THR A 449 13.03 19.11 13.14
C THR A 449 12.39 18.76 11.79
N SER A 450 12.07 19.77 10.98
CA SER A 450 11.51 19.62 9.62
C SER A 450 12.10 20.60 8.59
N SER A 451 12.99 21.49 9.03
CA SER A 451 13.66 22.47 8.17
C SER A 451 14.99 22.91 8.78
N PHE A 452 15.86 23.46 7.94
CA PHE A 452 17.12 24.08 8.32
C PHE A 452 17.27 25.40 7.56
N ASP A 453 17.64 26.48 8.25
CA ASP A 453 17.76 27.84 7.70
C ASP A 453 16.55 28.27 6.83
N GLY A 454 15.34 27.95 7.30
CA GLY A 454 14.08 28.31 6.64
C GLY A 454 13.73 27.46 5.40
N LYS A 455 14.56 26.48 5.03
CA LYS A 455 14.31 25.55 3.93
C LYS A 455 13.95 24.15 4.45
N PRO A 456 12.98 23.45 3.84
CA PRO A 456 12.68 22.07 4.21
C PRO A 456 13.87 21.15 3.86
N TYR A 457 14.02 20.05 4.60
CA TYR A 457 14.96 18.99 4.23
C TYR A 457 14.68 18.41 2.85
N ILE A 458 15.69 17.80 2.24
CA ILE A 458 15.54 17.12 0.96
C ILE A 458 14.69 15.87 1.18
N ARG A 459 15.24 14.94 1.97
CA ARG A 459 14.73 13.62 2.32
C ARG A 459 15.65 13.00 3.39
N PRO A 460 15.38 13.22 4.70
CA PRO A 460 16.12 12.58 5.78
C PRO A 460 16.14 11.07 5.61
N ASN A 461 17.32 10.45 5.75
CA ASN A 461 17.54 9.07 5.35
C ASN A 461 17.85 8.15 6.54
N ASP A 462 18.94 8.37 7.26
CA ASP A 462 19.30 7.57 8.45
C ASP A 462 19.69 8.46 9.63
N LEU A 463 19.72 7.90 10.85
CA LEU A 463 19.99 8.65 12.08
C LEU A 463 20.57 7.79 13.22
N ILE A 464 21.32 8.45 14.11
CA ILE A 464 21.84 7.86 15.34
C ILE A 464 21.74 8.86 16.50
N VAL A 465 21.33 8.37 17.67
CA VAL A 465 21.26 9.16 18.90
C VAL A 465 22.53 8.99 19.72
N ASP A 466 23.03 10.07 20.32
CA ASP A 466 24.18 10.05 21.22
C ASP A 466 23.76 9.91 22.69
N LYS A 467 24.73 9.65 23.58
CA LYS A 467 24.52 9.52 25.04
C LYS A 467 24.03 10.81 25.69
N LYS A 468 24.26 11.98 25.09
CA LYS A 468 23.77 13.27 25.57
C LYS A 468 22.30 13.52 25.18
N GLY A 469 21.73 12.67 24.33
CA GLY A 469 20.37 12.80 23.79
C GLY A 469 20.27 13.69 22.55
N GLY A 470 21.40 14.02 21.92
CA GLY A 470 21.41 14.63 20.59
C GLY A 470 21.27 13.57 19.49
N VAL A 471 20.92 14.00 18.28
CA VAL A 471 20.61 13.10 17.15
C VAL A 471 21.35 13.56 15.91
N TYR A 472 22.27 12.74 15.41
CA TYR A 472 22.84 12.92 14.08
C TYR A 472 21.90 12.30 13.04
N PHE A 473 21.72 12.95 11.90
CA PHE A 473 20.96 12.36 10.79
C PHE A 473 21.51 12.81 9.44
N THR A 474 21.30 11.96 8.44
CA THR A 474 21.68 12.22 7.05
C THR A 474 20.50 12.74 6.25
N ASP A 475 20.74 13.70 5.35
CA ASP A 475 19.76 14.23 4.42
C ASP A 475 20.32 14.15 2.99
N CYS A 476 19.64 13.40 2.12
CA CYS A 476 20.15 13.11 0.79
C CYS A 476 19.04 12.89 -0.24
N TYR A 477 19.33 13.11 -1.51
CA TYR A 477 18.41 12.82 -2.60
C TYR A 477 18.19 11.32 -2.77
N GLN A 478 16.96 10.98 -3.15
CA GLN A 478 16.66 9.69 -3.77
C GLN A 478 17.55 9.46 -5.00
N ILE A 479 17.91 8.20 -5.23
CA ILE A 479 18.64 7.79 -6.43
C ILE A 479 17.84 8.19 -7.67
N GLY A 480 18.50 8.84 -8.63
CA GLY A 480 17.89 9.35 -9.86
C GLY A 480 16.98 10.59 -9.70
N ALA A 481 16.82 11.14 -8.50
CA ALA A 481 16.02 12.35 -8.31
C ALA A 481 16.70 13.57 -8.94
N LYS A 482 15.89 14.41 -9.61
CA LYS A 482 16.35 15.69 -10.15
C LYS A 482 16.69 16.63 -8.99
N ARG A 483 17.92 17.14 -9.00
CA ARG A 483 18.39 18.13 -8.01
C ARG A 483 17.87 19.52 -8.34
N SER A 484 17.50 20.28 -7.32
CA SER A 484 17.16 21.70 -7.43
C SER A 484 18.29 22.55 -6.86
N PRO A 485 18.69 23.65 -7.50
CA PRO A 485 19.66 24.59 -6.91
C PRO A 485 19.11 25.28 -5.65
N ASP A 486 17.79 25.29 -5.47
CA ASP A 486 17.14 25.92 -4.31
C ASP A 486 17.06 25.00 -3.08
N ASP A 487 17.33 23.70 -3.25
CA ASP A 487 17.30 22.75 -2.14
C ASP A 487 18.50 22.98 -1.19
N LEU A 488 18.40 22.40 0.01
CA LEU A 488 19.56 22.27 0.89
C LEU A 488 20.64 21.40 0.22
N PRO A 489 21.93 21.58 0.54
CA PRO A 489 22.94 20.61 0.16
C PRO A 489 22.67 19.27 0.87
N GLN A 490 23.06 18.15 0.24
CA GLN A 490 23.07 16.86 0.93
C GLN A 490 24.11 16.93 2.04
N ALA A 491 23.72 16.55 3.26
CA ALA A 491 24.50 16.87 4.43
C ALA A 491 24.19 15.94 5.60
N VAL A 492 25.06 16.00 6.61
CA VAL A 492 24.82 15.46 7.94
C VAL A 492 24.47 16.62 8.86
N TYR A 493 23.42 16.42 9.65
CA TYR A 493 22.92 17.38 10.62
C TYR A 493 22.97 16.78 12.02
N TYR A 494 23.04 17.63 13.03
CA TYR A 494 22.97 17.26 14.44
C TYR A 494 21.89 18.08 15.14
N ILE A 495 20.89 17.40 15.70
CA ILE A 495 19.92 17.96 16.63
C ILE A 495 20.55 17.86 18.01
N THR A 496 20.97 18.99 18.55
CA THR A 496 21.53 19.05 19.90
C THR A 496 20.50 18.63 20.97
N PRO A 497 20.92 18.27 22.19
CA PRO A 497 19.98 17.91 23.28
C PRO A 497 18.95 19.00 23.63
N ASN A 498 19.24 20.27 23.31
CA ASN A 498 18.32 21.39 23.49
C ASN A 498 17.44 21.67 22.24
N LYS A 499 17.41 20.74 21.29
CA LYS A 499 16.60 20.76 20.06
C LYS A 499 17.00 21.81 19.02
N LYS A 500 18.17 22.44 19.15
CA LYS A 500 18.75 23.22 18.05
C LYS A 500 19.36 22.27 17.01
N THR A 501 19.04 22.47 15.74
CA THR A 501 19.68 21.74 14.63
C THR A 501 20.90 22.50 14.10
N ILE A 502 21.98 21.79 13.79
CA ILE A 502 23.23 22.31 13.22
C ILE A 502 23.59 21.45 12.00
N ARG A 503 24.01 22.06 10.88
CA ARG A 503 24.65 21.31 9.79
C ARG A 503 26.10 21.03 10.17
N VAL A 504 26.48 19.76 10.27
CA VAL A 504 27.78 19.35 10.81
C VAL A 504 28.73 18.77 9.76
N ALA A 505 28.23 18.35 8.60
CA ALA A 505 29.05 18.02 7.43
C ALA A 505 28.26 18.24 6.13
N ASP A 506 28.87 18.83 5.11
CA ASP A 506 28.35 18.96 3.74
C ASP A 506 29.41 18.56 2.68
N ASP A 507 30.49 17.90 3.13
CA ASP A 507 31.61 17.39 2.34
C ASP A 507 31.50 15.88 2.04
N ILE A 508 30.25 15.38 1.97
CA ILE A 508 29.90 13.98 1.64
C ILE A 508 29.05 14.00 0.36
N ASN A 509 29.36 13.13 -0.60
CA ASN A 509 28.68 13.18 -1.89
C ASN A 509 27.20 12.79 -1.76
N ARG A 510 26.88 11.69 -1.07
CA ARG A 510 25.51 11.30 -0.72
C ARG A 510 25.51 10.56 0.63
N PRO A 511 25.31 11.28 1.75
CA PRO A 511 25.35 10.67 3.07
C PRO A 511 24.16 9.73 3.26
N ASN A 512 24.43 8.51 3.72
CA ASN A 512 23.42 7.47 3.90
C ASN A 512 23.43 6.92 5.34
N GLY A 513 23.78 5.65 5.56
CA GLY A 513 23.85 5.07 6.90
C GLY A 513 24.87 5.76 7.80
N ILE A 514 24.57 5.86 9.09
CA ILE A 514 25.33 6.65 10.05
C ILE A 514 25.42 5.97 11.42
N THR A 515 26.59 5.99 12.05
CA THR A 515 26.76 5.45 13.41
C THR A 515 27.90 6.12 14.18
N LEU A 516 27.89 6.01 15.50
CA LEU A 516 28.92 6.54 16.41
C LEU A 516 29.82 5.43 16.92
N SER A 517 31.11 5.71 17.14
CA SER A 517 31.99 4.81 17.90
C SER A 517 31.43 4.52 19.30
N PRO A 518 31.77 3.39 19.95
CA PRO A 518 31.31 3.10 21.30
C PRO A 518 31.64 4.18 22.34
N ASP A 519 32.75 4.90 22.12
CA ASP A 519 33.18 6.04 22.95
C ASP A 519 32.65 7.41 22.46
N GLU A 520 31.87 7.43 21.38
CA GLU A 520 31.25 8.58 20.70
C GLU A 520 32.23 9.66 20.23
N LYS A 521 33.53 9.35 20.11
CA LYS A 521 34.53 10.29 19.60
C LYS A 521 34.66 10.28 18.08
N THR A 522 34.11 9.28 17.42
CA THR A 522 34.11 9.15 15.96
C THR A 522 32.70 8.95 15.45
N LEU A 523 32.33 9.68 14.40
CA LEU A 523 31.11 9.45 13.63
C LEU A 523 31.49 8.84 12.29
N TYR A 524 30.89 7.70 11.95
CA TYR A 524 31.06 7.02 10.67
C TYR A 524 29.82 7.24 9.82
N VAL A 525 30.01 7.49 8.51
CA VAL A 525 28.93 7.75 7.56
C VAL A 525 29.22 7.03 6.26
N ASN A 526 28.27 6.24 5.75
CA ASN A 526 28.33 5.68 4.42
C ASN A 526 28.15 6.80 3.39
N ASP A 527 29.06 6.90 2.41
CA ASP A 527 28.93 7.80 1.27
C ASP A 527 28.54 6.98 0.03
N TRP A 528 27.25 7.00 -0.31
CA TRP A 528 26.66 6.11 -1.32
C TRP A 528 27.28 6.29 -2.71
N ASP A 529 27.54 7.55 -3.09
CA ASP A 529 28.10 7.95 -4.41
C ASP A 529 29.65 7.80 -4.44
N SER A 530 30.30 7.44 -3.33
CA SER A 530 31.76 7.34 -3.18
C SER A 530 32.17 5.90 -2.88
N PRO A 531 33.42 5.49 -3.15
CA PRO A 531 33.89 4.16 -2.80
C PRO A 531 34.24 3.98 -1.32
N ASN A 532 33.96 4.95 -0.44
CA ASN A 532 34.49 4.96 0.92
C ASN A 532 33.40 5.03 2.00
N LEU A 533 33.64 4.33 3.11
CA LEU A 533 33.13 4.68 4.43
C LEU A 533 33.93 5.90 4.91
N VAL A 534 33.26 6.96 5.36
CA VAL A 534 33.93 8.16 5.87
C VAL A 534 33.79 8.27 7.39
N SER A 535 34.77 8.90 8.03
CA SER A 535 34.76 9.12 9.49
C SER A 535 35.10 10.56 9.85
N TYR A 536 34.56 11.04 10.97
CA TYR A 536 34.81 12.35 11.54
C TYR A 536 35.12 12.28 13.03
N SER A 537 35.98 13.16 13.53
CA SER A 537 36.17 13.38 14.97
C SER A 537 35.02 14.23 15.53
N VAL A 538 34.28 13.67 16.48
CA VAL A 538 33.18 14.34 17.17
C VAL A 538 33.73 15.30 18.23
N GLN A 539 33.28 16.55 18.19
CA GLN A 539 33.67 17.59 19.15
C GLN A 539 32.70 17.62 20.35
N ALA A 540 33.08 18.33 21.41
CA ALA A 540 32.30 18.39 22.64
C ALA A 540 30.87 18.94 22.45
N ASP A 541 30.68 19.84 21.49
CA ASP A 541 29.41 20.46 21.11
C ASP A 541 28.61 19.67 20.05
N GLY A 542 29.13 18.52 19.61
CA GLY A 542 28.54 17.68 18.56
C GLY A 542 28.89 18.11 17.13
N THR A 543 29.74 19.13 16.95
CA THR A 543 30.29 19.43 15.62
C THR A 543 31.31 18.37 15.19
N LEU A 544 31.64 18.34 13.90
CA LEU A 544 32.54 17.36 13.31
C LEU A 544 33.81 18.02 12.77
N LYS A 545 34.94 17.32 12.89
CA LYS A 545 36.23 17.73 12.32
C LYS A 545 36.96 16.52 11.73
N ASN A 546 38.07 16.78 11.04
CA ASN A 546 39.03 15.76 10.61
C ASN A 546 38.40 14.63 9.79
N ARG A 547 37.63 14.97 8.74
CA ARG A 547 37.09 13.98 7.81
C ARG A 547 38.21 13.08 7.26
N LYS A 548 37.96 11.78 7.24
CA LYS A 548 38.85 10.79 6.61
C LYS A 548 38.03 9.82 5.76
N ASN A 549 38.63 9.33 4.68
CA ASN A 549 38.16 8.11 4.03
C ASN A 549 38.65 6.95 4.89
N PHE A 550 37.76 6.40 5.69
CA PHE A 550 38.06 5.44 6.74
C PHE A 550 38.35 4.04 6.18
N GLY A 551 37.46 3.57 5.33
CA GLY A 551 37.55 2.27 4.66
C GLY A 551 37.11 2.39 3.22
N LYS A 552 37.68 1.57 2.34
CA LYS A 552 37.29 1.49 0.93
C LYS A 552 36.46 0.22 0.71
N PHE A 553 35.28 0.37 0.13
CA PHE A 553 34.39 -0.73 -0.17
C PHE A 553 34.81 -1.50 -1.43
N ASP A 554 34.49 -2.78 -1.45
CA ASP A 554 34.40 -3.57 -2.67
C ASP A 554 33.15 -3.15 -3.44
N LEU A 555 33.34 -2.51 -4.60
CA LEU A 555 32.26 -1.94 -5.40
C LEU A 555 31.67 -3.01 -6.32
N LYS A 556 30.33 -3.14 -6.29
CA LYS A 556 29.58 -4.06 -7.16
C LYS A 556 28.44 -3.39 -7.92
N GLN A 557 28.27 -2.08 -7.76
CA GLN A 557 27.19 -1.32 -8.38
C GLN A 557 27.76 -0.26 -9.33
N GLU A 558 27.32 -0.32 -10.57
CA GLU A 558 27.65 0.65 -11.61
C GLU A 558 26.43 1.54 -11.89
N THR A 559 26.69 2.84 -12.05
CA THR A 559 25.71 3.87 -12.38
C THR A 559 26.17 4.64 -13.62
N ASP A 560 25.36 5.56 -14.10
CA ASP A 560 25.73 6.54 -15.14
C ASP A 560 26.86 7.48 -14.70
N HIS A 561 27.21 7.51 -13.42
CA HIS A 561 28.32 8.26 -12.85
C HIS A 561 29.53 7.38 -12.47
N GLY A 562 29.51 6.10 -12.84
CA GLY A 562 30.57 5.12 -12.59
C GLY A 562 30.28 4.16 -11.44
N LEU A 563 31.32 3.46 -10.97
CA LEU A 563 31.23 2.54 -9.84
C LEU A 563 31.04 3.31 -8.53
N VAL A 564 30.00 2.94 -7.80
CA VAL A 564 29.64 3.54 -6.51
C VAL A 564 29.65 2.48 -5.41
N SER A 565 29.73 2.88 -4.15
CA SER A 565 29.64 1.91 -3.05
C SER A 565 28.26 1.29 -2.97
N GLY A 566 27.22 2.08 -3.24
CA GLY A 566 25.85 1.67 -2.95
C GLY A 566 25.62 1.43 -1.45
N ALA A 567 26.51 1.93 -0.59
CA ALA A 567 26.49 1.65 0.83
C ALA A 567 25.27 2.33 1.48
N ASP A 568 24.47 1.54 2.18
CA ASP A 568 23.16 1.95 2.69
C ASP A 568 23.20 2.06 4.22
N GLY A 569 22.54 1.17 4.97
CA GLY A 569 22.58 1.11 6.42
C GLY A 569 23.97 0.79 7.01
N LEU A 570 24.20 1.28 8.22
CA LEU A 570 25.47 1.17 8.95
C LEU A 570 25.22 0.93 10.45
N CYS A 571 25.90 -0.04 11.04
CA CYS A 571 25.97 -0.19 12.49
C CYS A 571 27.39 -0.51 12.96
N ILE A 572 27.58 -0.58 14.28
CA ILE A 572 28.86 -0.88 14.92
C ILE A 572 28.64 -1.82 16.10
N ASP A 573 29.59 -2.72 16.36
CA ASP A 573 29.57 -3.57 17.56
C ASP A 573 30.33 -2.93 18.75
N GLY A 574 30.31 -3.62 19.89
CA GLY A 574 31.01 -3.17 21.10
C GLY A 574 32.54 -3.28 21.04
N ALA A 575 33.10 -4.03 20.08
CA ALA A 575 34.53 -4.10 19.85
C ALA A 575 35.01 -2.98 18.90
N GLY A 576 34.08 -2.25 18.28
CA GLY A 576 34.38 -1.22 17.31
C GLY A 576 34.54 -1.78 15.90
N HIS A 577 33.85 -2.84 15.50
CA HIS A 577 33.77 -3.20 14.07
C HIS A 577 32.55 -2.52 13.45
N THR A 578 32.73 -1.81 12.33
CA THR A 578 31.61 -1.27 11.56
C THR A 578 31.06 -2.30 10.57
N PHE A 579 29.76 -2.28 10.35
CA PHE A 579 29.05 -3.16 9.43
C PHE A 579 28.21 -2.31 8.47
N SER A 580 28.63 -2.23 7.21
CA SER A 580 27.88 -1.50 6.17
C SER A 580 27.19 -2.47 5.23
N THR A 581 25.90 -2.26 4.97
CA THR A 581 25.21 -2.97 3.90
C THR A 581 25.59 -2.36 2.55
N THR A 582 25.93 -3.22 1.60
CA THR A 582 26.30 -2.83 0.23
C THR A 582 25.75 -3.86 -0.76
N PRO A 583 25.75 -3.58 -2.07
CA PRO A 583 25.43 -4.56 -3.11
C PRO A 583 26.34 -5.81 -3.10
N ALA A 584 27.54 -5.72 -2.51
CA ALA A 584 28.43 -6.87 -2.33
C ALA A 584 28.04 -7.77 -1.15
N GLY A 585 27.14 -7.31 -0.27
CA GLY A 585 26.82 -7.92 1.01
C GLY A 585 27.12 -6.98 2.18
N VAL A 586 27.30 -7.53 3.38
CA VAL A 586 27.76 -6.75 4.55
C VAL A 586 29.28 -6.70 4.54
N GLN A 587 29.82 -5.49 4.45
CA GLN A 587 31.27 -5.25 4.50
C GLN A 587 31.65 -4.74 5.89
N VAL A 588 32.75 -5.27 6.43
CA VAL A 588 33.17 -5.04 7.81
C VAL A 588 34.52 -4.34 7.85
N PHE A 589 34.63 -3.27 8.63
CA PHE A 589 35.92 -2.60 8.89
C PHE A 589 36.20 -2.59 10.39
N ASN A 590 37.47 -2.70 10.75
CA ASN A 590 37.92 -2.50 12.12
C ASN A 590 38.07 -1.00 12.38
N ALA A 591 37.26 -0.44 13.28
CA ALA A 591 37.00 0.99 13.45
C ALA A 591 38.05 1.76 14.26
#